data_AF-A0A2T3FZB7-F1
#
_entry.id   AF-A0A2T3FZB7-F1
#
_cell.length_a   1.000
_cell.length_b   1.000
_cell.length_c   1.000
_cell.angle_alpha   90.00
_cell.angle_beta   90.00
_cell.angle_gamma   90.00
#
_symmetry.space_group_name_H-M   'P 1'
#
loop_
_entity.id
_entity.type
_entity.pdbx_description
1 polymer ?
#
loop_
_entity_poly.entity_id
_entity_poly.type
_entity_poly.pdbx_seq_one_letter_code
_entity_poly.pdbx_strand_id
1 'polypeptide(L)'
;MEQKDQMAIIKFKIKNERKHLKELIELKEKARKEFEECLAENYSSKLTVYKSAILNVSRQYLRLSTIIEVACALDLISSIEFAKLSSEISGLVF
;
A
#
# COMPACT_ATOMS: atom_id res chain seq x y z
N MET A 1 -18.10 -14.15 -17.12
CA MET A 1 -16.64 -14.03 -16.92
C MET A 1 -16.19 -15.32 -16.29
N GLU A 2 -15.22 -16.01 -16.89
CA GLU A 2 -14.76 -17.29 -16.37
C GLU A 2 -13.93 -17.07 -15.09
N GLN A 3 -13.88 -18.07 -14.20
CA GLN A 3 -13.10 -17.98 -12.96
C GLN A 3 -11.61 -17.68 -13.25
N LYS A 4 -11.07 -18.22 -14.35
CA LYS A 4 -9.70 -17.93 -14.81
C LYS A 4 -9.49 -16.45 -15.14
N ASP A 5 -10.47 -15.80 -15.75
CA ASP A 5 -10.40 -14.37 -16.05
C ASP A 5 -10.44 -13.55 -14.75
N GLN A 6 -11.31 -13.93 -13.80
CA GLN A 6 -11.38 -13.29 -12.48
C GLN A 6 -10.04 -13.41 -11.72
N MET A 7 -9.43 -14.59 -11.76
CA MET A 7 -8.10 -14.84 -11.16
C MET A 7 -7.01 -13.99 -11.83
N ALA A 8 -7.02 -13.87 -13.16
CA ALA A 8 -6.06 -13.03 -13.87
C ALA A 8 -6.24 -11.54 -13.51
N ILE A 9 -7.48 -11.06 -13.48
CA ILE A 9 -7.83 -9.67 -13.13
C ILE A 9 -7.41 -9.36 -11.68
N ILE A 10 -7.71 -10.24 -10.72
CA ILE A 10 -7.37 -9.97 -9.32
C ILE A 10 -5.86 -9.97 -9.10
N LYS A 11 -5.12 -10.88 -9.74
CA LYS A 11 -3.65 -10.92 -9.67
C LYS A 11 -3.03 -9.66 -10.27
N PHE A 12 -3.56 -9.19 -11.41
CA PHE A 12 -3.14 -7.92 -12.01
C PHE A 12 -3.44 -6.73 -11.09
N LYS A 13 -4.63 -6.70 -10.47
CA LYS A 13 -5.01 -5.64 -9.52
C LYS A 13 -4.10 -5.61 -8.29
N ILE A 14 -3.87 -6.75 -7.64
CA ILE A 14 -2.95 -6.88 -6.50
C ILE A 14 -1.55 -6.37 -6.86
N LYS A 15 -1.04 -6.74 -8.05
CA LYS A 15 0.26 -6.27 -8.55
C LYS A 15 0.32 -4.74 -8.65
N ASN A 16 -0.71 -4.11 -9.22
CA ASN A 16 -0.75 -2.65 -9.40
C ASN A 16 -0.90 -1.92 -8.07
N GLU A 17 -1.81 -2.37 -7.21
CA GLU A 17 -2.05 -1.78 -5.89
C GLU A 17 -0.80 -1.88 -5.00
N ARG A 18 -0.04 -2.97 -5.11
CA ARG A 18 1.27 -3.13 -4.46
C ARG A 18 2.33 -2.19 -5.04
N LYS A 19 2.38 -2.01 -6.37
CA LYS A 19 3.29 -1.04 -6.98
C LYS A 19 2.99 0.37 -6.47
N HIS A 20 1.71 0.73 -6.42
CA HIS A 20 1.28 2.02 -5.91
C HIS A 20 1.63 2.22 -4.43
N LEU A 21 1.49 1.18 -3.59
CA LEU A 21 1.90 1.24 -2.19
C LEU A 21 3.39 1.58 -2.05
N LYS A 22 4.26 0.99 -2.88
CA LYS A 22 5.70 1.30 -2.88
C LYS A 22 5.99 2.75 -3.25
N GLU A 23 5.32 3.26 -4.29
CA GLU A 23 5.44 4.66 -4.71
C GLU A 23 5.03 5.63 -3.57
N LEU A 24 3.95 5.31 -2.84
CA LEU A 24 3.51 6.10 -1.68
C LEU A 24 4.52 6.05 -0.51
N ILE A 25 5.16 4.91 -0.28
CA ILE A 25 6.21 4.77 0.74
C ILE A 25 7.41 5.65 0.39
N GLU A 26 7.86 5.65 -0.87
CA GLU A 26 8.95 6.52 -1.33
C GLU A 26 8.60 8.01 -1.14
N LEU A 27 7.36 8.41 -1.46
CA LEU A 27 6.87 9.77 -1.23
C LEU A 27 6.80 10.12 0.26
N LYS A 28 6.38 9.18 1.12
CA LYS A 28 6.36 9.33 2.57
C LYS A 28 7.77 9.54 3.12
N GLU A 29 8.76 8.77 2.68
CA GLU A 29 10.16 8.94 3.11
C GLU A 29 10.77 10.25 2.59
N LYS A 30 10.41 10.68 1.37
CA LYS A 30 10.80 12.00 0.87
C LYS A 30 10.21 13.12 1.73
N ALA A 31 8.91 13.06 2.02
CA ALA A 31 8.23 14.05 2.86
C ALA A 31 8.77 14.07 4.29
N ARG A 32 9.18 12.91 4.82
CA ARG A 32 9.85 12.80 6.11
C ARG A 32 11.15 13.60 6.13
N LYS A 33 12.04 13.37 5.15
CA LYS A 33 13.33 14.08 5.04
C LYS A 33 13.12 15.59 4.90
N GLU A 34 12.21 16.00 4.02
CA GLU A 34 11.88 17.42 3.83
C GLU A 34 11.32 18.07 5.10
N PHE A 35 10.65 17.31 5.97
CA PHE A 35 10.18 17.78 7.27
C PHE A 35 11.31 17.83 8.30
N GLU A 36 12.15 16.80 8.38
CA GLU A 36 13.30 16.74 9.29
C GLU A 36 14.33 17.87 9.01
N GLU A 37 14.48 18.27 7.75
CA GLU A 37 15.45 19.28 7.30
C GLU A 37 14.86 20.70 7.21
N CYS A 38 13.57 20.91 7.52
CA CYS A 38 12.94 22.22 7.31
C CYS A 38 13.25 23.25 8.41
N LEU A 39 13.27 24.52 8.00
CA LEU A 39 13.32 25.66 8.92
C LEU A 39 11.98 25.82 9.66
N ALA A 40 12.02 26.45 10.84
CA ALA A 40 10.84 26.66 11.70
C ALA A 40 9.66 27.34 10.96
N GLU A 41 9.95 28.27 10.06
CA GLU A 41 8.95 28.99 9.23
C GLU A 41 8.11 28.04 8.37
N ASN A 42 8.69 26.91 7.94
CA ASN A 42 8.03 25.93 7.08
C ASN A 42 7.53 24.69 7.84
N TYR A 43 7.78 24.61 9.15
CA TYR A 43 7.54 23.42 9.96
C TYR A 43 6.10 22.90 9.86
N SER A 44 5.12 23.77 10.07
CA SER A 44 3.69 23.38 10.04
C SER A 44 3.26 22.85 8.68
N SER A 45 3.72 23.48 7.60
CA SER A 45 3.44 23.05 6.22
C SER A 45 4.05 21.68 5.93
N LYS A 46 5.35 21.50 6.23
CA LYS A 46 6.05 20.23 6.00
C LYS A 46 5.52 19.10 6.87
N LEU A 47 5.18 19.37 8.13
CA LEU A 47 4.52 18.40 9.00
C LEU A 47 3.18 17.94 8.43
N THR A 48 2.39 18.86 7.88
CA THR A 48 1.10 18.54 7.26
C THR A 48 1.27 17.65 6.04
N VAL A 49 2.25 17.94 5.18
CA VAL A 49 2.58 17.09 4.02
C VAL A 49 3.01 15.69 4.46
N TYR A 50 3.90 15.60 5.46
CA TYR A 50 4.35 14.31 5.97
C TYR A 50 3.21 13.48 6.59
N LYS A 51 2.35 14.11 7.42
CA LYS A 51 1.15 13.47 7.96
C LYS A 51 0.20 12.98 6.87
N SER A 52 0.00 13.77 5.82
CA SER A 52 -0.81 13.38 4.66
C SER A 52 -0.22 12.15 3.95
N ALA A 53 1.10 12.12 3.76
CA ALA A 53 1.78 10.98 3.16
C ALA A 53 1.65 9.70 4.00
N ILE A 54 1.76 9.79 5.33
CA ILE A 54 1.48 8.67 6.25
C ILE A 54 0.05 8.15 6.04
N LEU A 55 -0.95 9.04 6.04
CA LEU A 55 -2.35 8.66 5.85
C LEU A 55 -2.59 7.97 4.50
N ASN A 56 -1.93 8.43 3.43
CA ASN A 56 -2.05 7.81 2.12
C ASN A 56 -1.46 6.39 2.10
N VAL A 57 -0.30 6.18 2.74
CA VAL A 57 0.29 4.83 2.91
C VAL A 57 -0.66 3.93 3.69
N SER A 58 -1.20 4.39 4.83
CA SER A 58 -2.11 3.60 5.66
C SER A 58 -3.40 3.23 4.92
N ARG A 59 -3.99 4.17 4.17
CA ARG A 59 -5.19 3.91 3.35
C ARG A 59 -4.92 2.89 2.25
N GLN A 60 -3.78 3.03 1.57
CA GLN A 60 -3.42 2.12 0.48
C GLN A 60 -3.09 0.72 1.00
N TYR A 61 -2.41 0.63 2.14
CA TYR A 61 -2.19 -0.63 2.83
C TYR A 61 -3.51 -1.33 3.16
N LEU A 62 -4.45 -0.63 3.82
CA LEU A 62 -5.76 -1.20 4.18
C LEU A 62 -6.53 -1.69 2.94
N ARG A 63 -6.54 -0.89 1.87
CA ARG A 63 -7.17 -1.25 0.60
C ARG A 63 -6.57 -2.53 0.01
N LEU A 64 -5.25 -2.62 -0.05
CA LEU A 64 -4.56 -3.79 -0.59
C LEU A 64 -4.80 -5.03 0.28
N SER A 65 -4.73 -4.91 1.60
CA SER A 65 -5.05 -6.00 2.54
C SER A 65 -6.48 -6.50 2.32
N THR A 66 -7.45 -5.59 2.21
CA THR A 66 -8.85 -5.96 1.95
C THR A 66 -9.02 -6.69 0.62
N ILE A 67 -8.33 -6.24 -0.45
CA ILE A 67 -8.36 -6.92 -1.75
C ILE A 67 -7.83 -8.35 -1.64
N ILE A 68 -6.73 -8.54 -0.92
CA ILE A 68 -6.09 -9.85 -0.73
C ILE A 68 -6.98 -10.78 0.11
N GLU A 69 -7.56 -10.28 1.21
CA GLU A 69 -8.51 -11.02 2.05
C GLU A 69 -9.73 -11.49 1.26
N VAL A 70 -10.38 -10.57 0.54
CA VAL A 70 -11.55 -10.88 -0.29
C VAL A 70 -11.20 -11.84 -1.42
N ALA A 71 -10.03 -11.68 -2.05
CA ALA A 71 -9.58 -12.60 -3.09
C ALA A 71 -9.39 -14.03 -2.57
N CYS A 72 -8.88 -14.18 -1.34
CA CYS A 72 -8.74 -15.48 -0.69
C CYS A 72 -10.11 -16.07 -0.31
N ALA A 73 -11.02 -15.25 0.23
CA ALA A 73 -12.37 -15.69 0.60
C ALA A 73 -13.24 -16.13 -0.59
N LEU A 74 -12.91 -15.65 -1.80
CA LEU A 74 -13.57 -16.02 -3.05
C LEU A 74 -12.83 -17.11 -3.84
N ASP A 75 -11.84 -17.78 -3.23
CA ASP A 75 -11.01 -18.81 -3.87
C ASP A 75 -10.32 -18.34 -5.17
N LEU A 76 -10.06 -17.03 -5.31
CA LEU A 76 -9.35 -16.46 -6.46
C LEU A 76 -7.83 -16.48 -6.28
N ILE A 77 -7.37 -16.62 -5.04
CA ILE A 77 -5.99 -16.92 -4.65
C ILE A 77 -6.00 -18.01 -3.58
N SER A 78 -4.92 -18.78 -3.50
CA SER A 78 -4.75 -19.78 -2.44
C SER A 78 -4.44 -19.16 -1.08
N SER A 79 -4.67 -19.91 0.00
CA SER A 79 -4.26 -19.51 1.35
C SER A 79 -2.74 -19.30 1.50
N ILE A 80 -1.94 -20.06 0.72
CA ILE A 80 -0.48 -19.90 0.67
C ILE A 80 -0.12 -18.57 0.00
N GLU A 81 -0.76 -18.23 -1.13
CA GLU A 81 -0.58 -16.93 -1.80
C GLU A 81 -1.04 -15.78 -0.89
N PHE A 82 -2.16 -15.93 -0.18
CA PHE A 82 -2.64 -14.97 0.81
C PHE A 82 -1.60 -14.70 1.91
N ALA A 83 -1.06 -15.75 2.54
CA ALA A 83 -0.08 -15.62 3.61
C ALA A 83 1.20 -14.91 3.11
N LYS A 84 1.69 -15.31 1.93
CA LYS A 84 2.85 -14.69 1.30
C LYS A 84 2.62 -13.21 1.01
N LEU A 85 1.52 -12.86 0.36
CA LEU A 85 1.19 -11.48 0.02
C LEU A 85 1.01 -10.62 1.26
N SER A 86 0.32 -11.13 2.28
CA SER A 86 0.08 -10.42 3.56
C SER A 86 1.40 -10.13 4.29
N SER A 87 2.31 -11.11 4.32
CA SER A 87 3.64 -10.92 4.89
C SER A 87 4.45 -9.89 4.10
N GLU A 88 4.43 -9.97 2.75
CA GLU A 88 5.15 -9.04 1.89
C GLU A 88 4.68 -7.59 2.08
N ILE A 89 3.35 -7.35 2.13
CA ILE A 89 2.83 -5.98 2.28
C ILE A 89 3.08 -5.43 3.68
N SER A 90 3.03 -6.28 4.72
CA SER A 90 3.29 -5.87 6.09
C SER A 90 4.74 -5.39 6.24
N GLY A 91 5.70 -6.16 5.70
CA GLY A 91 7.11 -5.77 5.72
C GLY A 91 7.49 -4.60 4.81
N LEU A 92 6.57 -4.06 4.00
CA LEU A 92 6.78 -2.81 3.28
C LEU A 92 6.41 -1.58 4.13
N VAL A 93 5.47 -1.73 5.06
CA VAL A 93 4.87 -0.62 5.81
C VAL A 93 5.43 -0.49 7.22
N PHE A 94 5.72 -1.63 7.87
CA PHE A 94 6.24 -1.73 9.23
C PHE A 94 7.70 -2.21 9.23
#